data_AF-C4MXZ2-F1
#
_entry.id   AF-C4MXZ2-F1
#
_cell.length_a   1.000
_cell.length_b   1.000
_cell.length_c   1.000
_cell.angle_alpha   90.00
_cell.angle_beta   90.00
_cell.angle_gamma   90.00
#
_symmetry.space_group_name_H-M   'P 1'
#
loop_
_entity.id
_entity.type
_entity.pdbx_description
1 polymer ?
#
loop_
_entity_poly.entity_id
_entity_poly.type
_entity_poly.pdbx_seq_one_letter_code
_entity_poly.pdbx_strand_id
1 'polypeptide(L)'
;YYGCLRGTPYKWLDLLPLFEKHILPSILVTDNHGQIRAWRLLESPSIKYFTAKIIESVARAGDSVSSQALYHTALRKLHDGRIELIEGYYAVNKMKVKIVDPENPDKAPRECREIQAWKVEEKQSDVNLALQAYHDSITGQVDHAVIVTNDTDIAPALQMIRAHTDVRIGVVVPTSGQNRSANTDLIKFAHWKREHINSGELAA
;
A
#
# COMPACT_ATOMS: atom_id res chain seq x y z
N TYR A 1 -5.91 2.70 0.19
CA TYR A 1 -6.81 3.87 0.15
C TYR A 1 -7.57 3.95 -1.17
N TYR A 2 -6.88 4.19 -2.30
CA TYR A 2 -7.48 4.08 -3.63
C TYR A 2 -7.87 2.63 -3.91
N GLY A 3 -9.04 2.39 -4.51
CA GLY A 3 -9.54 1.05 -4.84
C GLY A 3 -10.64 0.54 -3.90
N CYS A 4 -10.37 0.47 -2.59
CA CYS A 4 -11.32 -0.08 -1.61
C CYS A 4 -11.89 0.92 -0.59
N LEU A 5 -11.20 2.03 -0.28
CA LEU A 5 -11.59 2.94 0.82
C LEU A 5 -12.06 4.32 0.34
N ARG A 6 -11.50 4.84 -0.75
CA ARG A 6 -11.81 6.19 -1.21
C ARG A 6 -13.27 6.28 -1.64
N GLY A 7 -14.01 7.22 -1.04
CA GLY A 7 -15.43 7.44 -1.35
C GLY A 7 -16.38 6.46 -0.66
N THR A 8 -15.88 5.63 0.26
CA THR A 8 -16.67 4.68 1.04
C THR A 8 -16.71 5.12 2.53
N PRO A 9 -17.65 4.61 3.34
CA PRO A 9 -17.66 4.87 4.78
C PRO A 9 -16.47 4.21 5.52
N TYR A 10 -15.73 3.31 4.86
CA TYR A 10 -14.64 2.53 5.45
C TYR A 10 -13.29 3.26 5.44
N LYS A 11 -13.28 4.60 5.27
CA LYS A 11 -12.05 5.40 5.21
C LYS A 11 -11.18 5.25 6.47
N TRP A 12 -11.82 5.07 7.63
CA TRP A 12 -11.18 4.98 8.95
C TRP A 12 -11.06 3.52 9.38
N LEU A 13 -10.47 2.70 8.51
CA LEU A 13 -10.35 1.26 8.68
C LEU A 13 -9.45 0.91 9.86
N ASP A 14 -9.91 -0.02 10.71
CA ASP A 14 -9.04 -0.67 11.67
C ASP A 14 -8.27 -1.82 11.00
N LEU A 15 -6.95 -1.67 10.89
CA LEU A 15 -6.12 -2.60 10.15
C LEU A 15 -5.93 -3.91 10.90
N LEU A 16 -5.86 -3.88 12.24
CA LEU A 16 -5.52 -5.07 13.01
C LEU A 16 -6.62 -6.14 12.92
N PRO A 17 -7.91 -5.84 13.19
CA PRO A 17 -9.00 -6.81 13.04
C PRO A 17 -9.15 -7.31 11.60
N LEU A 18 -8.96 -6.43 10.60
CA LEU A 18 -8.99 -6.82 9.19
C LEU A 18 -7.99 -7.96 8.92
N PHE A 19 -6.72 -7.78 9.30
CA PHE A 19 -5.70 -8.79 9.01
C PHE A 19 -5.83 -10.03 9.89
N GLU A 20 -6.07 -9.85 11.19
CA GLU A 20 -6.08 -10.94 12.16
C GLU A 20 -7.31 -11.84 12.01
N LYS A 21 -8.49 -11.27 11.71
CA LYS A 21 -9.76 -12.02 11.68
C LYS A 21 -10.23 -12.39 10.27
N HIS A 22 -9.82 -11.63 9.24
CA HIS A 22 -10.37 -11.80 7.89
C HIS A 22 -9.30 -12.18 6.86
N ILE A 23 -8.22 -11.41 6.73
CA ILE A 23 -7.24 -11.65 5.65
C ILE A 23 -6.41 -12.90 5.93
N LEU A 24 -5.70 -12.97 7.05
CA LEU A 24 -4.78 -14.08 7.32
C LEU A 24 -5.48 -15.44 7.42
N PRO A 25 -6.64 -15.57 8.10
CA PRO A 25 -7.36 -16.85 8.17
C PRO A 25 -7.86 -17.37 6.81
N SER A 26 -8.02 -16.49 5.81
CA SER A 26 -8.45 -16.89 4.46
C SER A 26 -7.33 -17.51 3.60
N ILE A 27 -6.07 -17.46 4.06
CA ILE A 27 -4.91 -17.89 3.27
C ILE A 27 -4.75 -19.40 3.38
N LEU A 28 -4.95 -20.11 2.27
CA LEU A 28 -4.88 -21.58 2.20
C LEU A 28 -3.54 -22.11 1.65
N VAL A 29 -2.44 -21.42 1.95
CA VAL A 29 -1.12 -21.78 1.42
C VAL A 29 -0.55 -22.98 2.16
N THR A 30 -0.19 -24.00 1.41
CA THR A 30 0.38 -25.24 1.94
C THR A 30 1.90 -25.17 2.06
N ASP A 31 2.47 -25.98 2.94
CA ASP A 31 3.90 -26.22 2.98
C ASP A 31 4.36 -27.33 2.04
N ASN A 32 5.65 -27.65 2.07
CA ASN A 32 6.23 -28.65 1.20
C ASN A 32 5.67 -30.06 1.44
N HIS A 33 4.91 -30.27 2.53
CA HIS A 33 4.24 -31.52 2.86
C HIS A 33 2.72 -31.46 2.60
N GLY A 34 2.23 -30.39 1.98
CA GLY A 34 0.81 -30.21 1.68
C GLY A 34 -0.05 -29.80 2.88
N GLN A 35 0.53 -29.46 4.03
CA GLN A 35 -0.22 -28.99 5.19
C GLN A 35 -0.49 -27.49 5.11
N ILE A 36 -1.74 -27.09 5.39
CA ILE A 36 -2.11 -25.67 5.47
C ILE A 36 -1.39 -25.05 6.66
N ARG A 37 -0.65 -23.96 6.41
CA ARG A 37 -0.02 -23.19 7.48
C ARG A 37 -0.96 -22.10 7.97
N ALA A 38 -1.20 -22.07 9.27
CA ALA A 38 -1.80 -20.93 9.94
C ALA A 38 -0.74 -19.85 10.15
N TRP A 39 -1.05 -18.63 9.73
CA TRP A 39 -0.19 -17.46 9.92
C TRP A 39 -0.77 -16.56 11.00
N ARG A 40 0.10 -15.95 11.79
CA ARG A 40 -0.28 -14.98 12.82
C ARG A 40 0.54 -13.70 12.62
N LEU A 41 -0.06 -12.57 12.97
CA LEU A 41 0.68 -11.32 13.04
C LEU A 41 1.74 -11.40 14.15
N LEU A 42 2.86 -10.71 13.94
CA LEU A 42 3.87 -10.51 14.98
C LEU A 42 3.29 -9.77 16.18
N GLU A 43 3.93 -9.88 17.34
CA GLU A 43 3.51 -9.17 18.55
C GLU A 43 3.78 -7.67 18.46
N SER A 44 4.97 -7.25 18.01
CA SER A 44 5.32 -5.83 17.88
C SER A 44 6.48 -5.57 16.90
N PRO A 45 6.30 -4.72 15.88
CA PRO A 45 5.02 -4.29 15.32
C PRO A 45 4.36 -5.43 14.53
N SER A 46 3.04 -5.49 14.56
CA SER A 46 2.24 -6.43 13.77
C SER A 46 2.08 -5.96 12.33
N ILE A 47 1.93 -4.65 12.13
CA ILE A 47 1.66 -4.03 10.84
C ILE A 47 2.51 -2.78 10.71
N LYS A 48 3.21 -2.64 9.58
CA LYS A 48 3.89 -1.40 9.16
C LYS A 48 3.00 -0.66 8.16
N TYR A 49 2.59 0.55 8.51
CA TYR A 49 1.73 1.41 7.70
C TYR A 49 2.53 2.56 7.10
N PHE A 50 2.68 2.54 5.77
CA PHE A 50 3.46 3.52 5.00
C PHE A 50 2.56 4.66 4.53
N THR A 51 2.94 5.91 4.83
CA THR A 51 2.09 7.07 4.56
C THR A 51 2.90 8.37 4.54
N ALA A 52 2.30 9.47 4.09
CA ALA A 52 2.81 10.82 4.30
C ALA A 52 1.77 11.73 4.96
N LYS A 53 2.22 12.62 5.84
CA LYS A 53 1.36 13.62 6.51
C LYS A 53 0.87 14.67 5.51
N ILE A 54 -0.44 14.83 5.40
CA ILE A 54 -1.08 15.85 4.55
C ILE A 54 -0.58 17.23 4.94
N ILE A 55 -0.19 18.01 3.94
CA ILE A 55 0.20 19.41 4.10
C ILE A 55 -1.04 20.29 3.94
N GLU A 56 -1.23 21.23 4.86
CA GLU A 56 -2.38 22.14 4.88
C GLU A 56 -2.58 22.90 3.56
N SER A 57 -1.50 23.42 2.98
CA SER A 57 -1.55 24.22 1.74
C SER A 57 -2.04 23.46 0.51
N VAL A 58 -2.10 22.13 0.57
CA VAL A 58 -2.57 21.25 -0.53
C VAL A 58 -3.75 20.38 -0.11
N ALA A 59 -4.28 20.58 1.11
CA ALA A 59 -5.43 19.86 1.61
C ALA A 59 -6.67 20.20 0.78
N ARG A 60 -7.49 19.18 0.47
CA ARG A 60 -8.72 19.36 -0.31
C ARG A 60 -9.89 19.88 0.52
N ALA A 61 -9.92 19.53 1.80
CA ALA A 61 -10.94 19.95 2.76
C ALA A 61 -10.25 20.48 4.03
N GLY A 62 -10.88 21.44 4.68
CA GLY A 62 -10.29 22.15 5.85
C GLY A 62 -9.97 21.25 7.04
N ASP A 63 -10.60 20.08 7.14
CA ASP A 63 -10.40 19.09 8.20
C ASP A 63 -9.45 17.94 7.79
N SER A 64 -8.85 17.97 6.60
CA SER A 64 -8.06 16.83 6.09
C SER A 64 -6.86 16.51 6.98
N VAL A 65 -6.14 17.55 7.43
CA VAL A 65 -4.95 17.42 8.29
C VAL A 65 -5.34 16.86 9.66
N SER A 66 -6.35 17.46 10.31
CA SER A 66 -6.82 17.03 11.63
C SER A 66 -7.40 15.62 11.60
N SER A 67 -8.17 15.27 10.58
CA SER A 67 -8.76 13.94 10.43
C SER A 67 -7.70 12.86 10.21
N GLN A 68 -6.67 13.12 9.40
CA GLN A 68 -5.56 12.19 9.24
C GLN A 68 -4.78 12.05 10.54
N ALA A 69 -4.48 13.15 11.25
CA ALA A 69 -3.78 13.10 12.52
C ALA A 69 -4.55 12.30 13.58
N LEU A 70 -5.88 12.44 13.62
CA LEU A 70 -6.75 11.66 14.49
C LEU A 70 -6.67 10.16 14.15
N TYR A 71 -6.77 9.81 12.86
CA TYR A 71 -6.68 8.42 12.42
C TYR A 71 -5.31 7.81 12.71
N HIS A 72 -4.21 8.51 12.43
CA HIS A 72 -2.85 8.04 12.74
C HIS A 72 -2.64 7.86 14.24
N THR A 73 -3.28 8.71 15.06
CA THR A 73 -3.26 8.58 16.53
C THR A 73 -4.05 7.35 16.96
N ALA A 74 -5.23 7.10 16.37
CA ALA A 74 -6.02 5.92 16.64
C ALA A 74 -5.24 4.63 16.28
N LEU A 75 -4.63 4.57 15.09
CA LEU A 75 -3.82 3.41 14.69
C LEU A 75 -2.69 3.09 15.67
N ARG A 76 -2.00 4.12 16.20
CA ARG A 76 -0.92 3.93 17.18
C ARG A 76 -1.42 3.50 18.57
N LYS A 77 -2.56 4.03 19.01
CA LYS A 77 -3.03 3.90 20.39
C LYS A 77 -4.04 2.78 20.62
N LEU A 78 -4.87 2.45 19.62
CA LEU A 78 -5.98 1.51 19.79
C LEU A 78 -5.48 0.08 20.09
N HIS A 79 -4.31 -0.27 19.56
CA HIS A 79 -3.72 -1.60 19.66
C HIS A 79 -2.32 -1.56 20.28
N ASP A 80 -2.10 -0.73 21.30
CA ASP A 80 -0.86 -0.70 22.10
C ASP A 80 0.44 -0.69 21.28
N GLY A 81 0.49 0.09 20.20
CA GLY A 81 1.68 0.19 19.34
C GLY A 81 1.92 -0.99 18.38
N ARG A 82 0.96 -1.93 18.24
CA ARG A 82 1.04 -3.02 17.24
C ARG A 82 1.05 -2.51 15.79
N ILE A 83 0.66 -1.27 15.53
CA ILE A 83 0.73 -0.65 14.21
C ILE A 83 1.82 0.44 14.24
N GLU A 84 2.90 0.21 13.49
CA GLU A 84 3.97 1.17 13.28
C GLU A 84 3.64 2.04 12.07
N LEU A 85 3.79 3.37 12.19
CA LEU A 85 3.64 4.29 11.07
C LEU A 85 5.02 4.69 10.55
N ILE A 86 5.25 4.43 9.27
CA ILE A 86 6.49 4.79 8.58
C ILE A 86 6.17 5.94 7.64
N GLU A 87 6.56 7.13 8.07
CA GLU A 87 6.16 8.40 7.44
C GLU A 87 7.18 8.85 6.39
N GLY A 88 6.73 8.95 5.14
CA GLY A 88 7.35 9.77 4.11
C GLY A 88 6.89 11.24 4.20
N TYR A 89 6.95 11.97 3.10
CA TYR A 89 6.56 13.38 3.05
C TYR A 89 5.92 13.76 1.71
N TYR A 90 5.20 14.87 1.67
CA TYR A 90 4.75 15.47 0.42
C TYR A 90 5.74 16.51 -0.07
N ALA A 91 6.17 16.38 -1.32
CA ALA A 91 6.92 17.40 -2.04
C ALA A 91 5.95 18.28 -2.84
N VAL A 92 6.02 19.60 -2.62
CA VAL A 92 5.22 20.60 -3.34
C VAL A 92 6.15 21.48 -4.16
N ASN A 93 6.15 21.30 -5.47
CA ASN A 93 7.07 21.99 -6.37
C ASN A 93 6.31 22.63 -7.54
N LYS A 94 6.80 23.76 -8.03
CA LYS A 94 6.36 24.26 -9.34
C LYS A 94 7.05 23.43 -10.42
N MET A 95 6.29 22.91 -11.38
CA MET A 95 6.82 22.22 -12.54
C MET A 95 6.24 22.79 -13.83
N LYS A 96 6.96 22.60 -14.94
CA LYS A 96 6.41 22.83 -16.27
C LYS A 96 5.71 21.56 -16.74
N VAL A 97 4.44 21.68 -17.15
CA VAL A 97 3.68 20.58 -17.75
C VAL A 97 3.36 20.91 -19.20
N LYS A 98 3.39 19.88 -20.04
CA LYS A 98 2.91 19.95 -21.42
C LYS A 98 1.40 19.77 -21.43
N ILE A 99 0.69 20.64 -22.14
CA ILE A 99 -0.77 20.53 -22.31
C ILE A 99 -1.09 19.86 -23.65
N VAL A 100 -2.08 18.97 -23.68
CA VAL A 100 -2.57 18.38 -24.93
C VAL A 100 -3.16 19.50 -25.79
N ASP A 101 -2.80 19.52 -27.06
CA ASP A 101 -3.31 20.49 -28.03
C ASP A 101 -4.74 20.05 -28.44
N PRO A 102 -5.79 20.83 -28.15
CA PRO A 102 -7.16 20.43 -28.47
C PRO A 102 -7.42 20.29 -29.97
N GLU A 103 -6.72 21.08 -30.80
CA GLU A 103 -6.86 21.08 -32.25
C GLU A 103 -6.03 19.97 -32.91
N ASN A 104 -5.01 19.47 -32.21
CA ASN A 104 -4.19 18.34 -32.66
C ASN A 104 -3.78 17.43 -31.48
N PRO A 105 -4.67 16.55 -31.00
CA PRO A 105 -4.42 15.72 -29.82
C PRO A 105 -3.25 14.74 -29.98
N ASP A 106 -2.92 14.34 -31.21
CA ASP A 106 -1.85 13.38 -31.53
C ASP A 106 -0.46 14.03 -31.61
N LYS A 107 -0.38 15.35 -31.41
CA LYS A 107 0.87 16.08 -31.40
C LYS A 107 1.81 15.55 -30.32
N ALA A 108 3.08 15.33 -30.69
CA ALA A 108 4.08 14.82 -29.77
C ALA A 108 4.22 15.76 -28.54
N PRO A 109 4.31 15.25 -27.29
CA PRO A 109 4.36 16.09 -26.09
C PRO A 109 5.45 17.16 -26.11
N ARG A 110 6.59 16.89 -26.76
CA ARG A 110 7.70 17.85 -26.90
C ARG A 110 7.30 19.13 -27.66
N GLU A 111 6.35 19.03 -28.59
CA GLU A 111 5.87 20.09 -29.49
C GLU A 111 4.63 20.82 -28.93
N CYS A 112 4.14 20.34 -27.79
CA CYS A 112 3.04 20.98 -27.07
C CYS A 112 3.51 22.19 -26.26
N ARG A 113 2.57 23.12 -26.04
CA ARG A 113 2.75 24.28 -25.18
C ARG A 113 3.06 23.85 -23.74
N GLU A 114 3.88 24.64 -23.07
CA GLU A 114 4.17 24.50 -21.64
C GLU A 114 3.38 25.51 -20.81
N ILE A 115 2.94 25.07 -19.64
CA ILE A 115 2.42 25.94 -18.57
C ILE A 115 3.09 25.58 -17.24
N GLN A 116 3.07 26.51 -16.29
CA GLN A 116 3.47 26.21 -14.91
C GLN A 116 2.30 25.62 -14.13
N ALA A 117 2.55 24.53 -13.42
CA ALA A 117 1.60 23.90 -12.53
C ALA A 117 2.28 23.55 -11.19
N TRP A 118 1.48 23.47 -10.13
CA TRP A 118 1.93 22.89 -8.86
C TRP A 118 1.87 21.37 -8.95
N LYS A 119 2.99 20.72 -8.68
CA LYS A 119 3.10 19.28 -8.52
C LYS A 119 3.13 18.95 -7.05
N VAL A 120 2.18 18.15 -6.60
CA VAL A 120 2.13 17.61 -5.24
C VAL A 120 2.34 16.11 -5.35
N GLU A 121 3.40 15.61 -4.74
CA GLU A 121 3.75 14.19 -4.79
C GLU A 121 4.07 13.67 -3.40
N GLU A 122 3.56 12.49 -3.06
CA GLU A 122 4.07 11.70 -1.96
C GLU A 122 5.45 11.16 -2.33
N LYS A 123 6.37 11.18 -1.36
CA LYS A 123 7.75 10.70 -1.51
C LYS A 123 8.08 9.72 -0.39
N GLN A 124 9.03 8.83 -0.69
CA GLN A 124 9.60 7.82 0.21
C GLN A 124 8.66 6.68 0.64
N SER A 125 7.33 6.79 0.55
CA SER A 125 6.43 5.72 0.98
C SER A 125 6.68 4.39 0.28
N ASP A 126 6.81 4.39 -1.06
CA ASP A 126 7.05 3.17 -1.84
C ASP A 126 8.46 2.61 -1.63
N VAL A 127 9.46 3.50 -1.50
CA VAL A 127 10.85 3.13 -1.20
C VAL A 127 10.96 2.51 0.19
N ASN A 128 10.31 3.10 1.19
CA ASN A 128 10.28 2.58 2.55
C ASN A 128 9.58 1.22 2.60
N LEU A 129 8.47 1.05 1.87
CA LEU A 129 7.78 -0.23 1.76
C LEU A 129 8.71 -1.33 1.23
N ALA A 130 9.39 -1.07 0.12
CA ALA A 130 10.34 -1.99 -0.49
C ALA A 130 11.51 -2.33 0.45
N LEU A 131 12.13 -1.32 1.06
CA LEU A 131 13.28 -1.50 1.94
C LEU A 131 12.92 -2.28 3.21
N GLN A 132 11.80 -1.95 3.86
CA GLN A 132 11.36 -2.62 5.08
C GLN A 132 10.95 -4.07 4.78
N ALA A 133 10.20 -4.32 3.71
CA ALA A 133 9.83 -5.68 3.32
C ALA A 133 11.07 -6.56 3.08
N TYR A 134 12.07 -6.03 2.36
CA TYR A 134 13.33 -6.75 2.14
C TYR A 134 14.13 -6.93 3.43
N HIS A 135 14.29 -5.88 4.24
CA HIS A 135 15.02 -5.91 5.50
C HIS A 135 14.44 -6.93 6.48
N ASP A 136 13.12 -6.91 6.71
CA ASP A 136 12.47 -7.83 7.64
C ASP A 136 12.62 -9.28 7.16
N SER A 137 12.62 -9.48 5.84
CA SER A 137 12.81 -10.80 5.25
C SER A 137 14.24 -11.31 5.39
N ILE A 138 15.25 -10.49 5.06
CA ILE A 138 16.67 -10.92 5.07
C ILE A 138 17.23 -11.06 6.49
N THR A 139 16.68 -10.30 7.45
CA THR A 139 17.05 -10.40 8.87
C THR A 139 16.31 -11.52 9.60
N GLY A 140 15.41 -12.25 8.93
CA GLY A 140 14.66 -13.36 9.52
C GLY A 140 13.63 -12.94 10.57
N GLN A 141 13.19 -11.68 10.57
CA GLN A 141 12.16 -11.19 11.49
C GLN A 141 10.77 -11.76 11.17
N VAL A 142 10.55 -12.13 9.91
CA VAL A 142 9.32 -12.76 9.43
C VAL A 142 9.67 -14.01 8.63
N ASP A 143 8.80 -15.01 8.69
CA ASP A 143 8.80 -16.16 7.77
C ASP A 143 7.80 -15.96 6.61
N HIS A 144 6.94 -14.94 6.73
CA HIS A 144 5.92 -14.60 5.75
C HIS A 144 5.67 -13.08 5.72
N ALA A 145 6.01 -12.44 4.62
CA ALA A 145 5.71 -11.04 4.33
C ALA A 145 4.38 -10.92 3.57
N VAL A 146 3.39 -10.26 4.16
CA VAL A 146 2.12 -9.92 3.50
C VAL A 146 2.12 -8.44 3.13
N ILE A 147 2.05 -8.16 1.83
CA ILE A 147 2.26 -6.83 1.27
C ILE A 147 0.96 -6.35 0.62
N VAL A 148 0.49 -5.19 1.05
CA VAL A 148 -0.76 -4.60 0.56
C VAL A 148 -0.45 -3.51 -0.44
N THR A 149 -0.51 -3.84 -1.73
CA THR A 149 -0.18 -2.88 -2.79
C THR A 149 -0.79 -3.27 -4.13
N ASN A 150 -0.95 -2.28 -4.99
CA ASN A 150 -1.22 -2.47 -6.42
C ASN A 150 -0.16 -1.75 -7.28
N ASP A 151 0.93 -1.30 -6.66
CA ASP A 151 2.03 -0.63 -7.34
C ASP A 151 3.07 -1.66 -7.79
N THR A 152 3.39 -1.66 -9.08
CA THR A 152 4.38 -2.55 -9.67
C THR A 152 5.81 -2.23 -9.29
N ASP A 153 6.08 -1.02 -8.79
CA ASP A 153 7.43 -0.57 -8.46
C ASP A 153 8.05 -1.38 -7.30
N ILE A 154 7.25 -2.14 -6.54
CA ILE A 154 7.75 -3.06 -5.52
C ILE A 154 8.35 -4.36 -6.08
N ALA A 155 8.08 -4.70 -7.34
CA ALA A 155 8.48 -6.00 -7.92
C ALA A 155 9.97 -6.34 -7.76
N PRO A 156 10.94 -5.39 -7.91
CA PRO A 156 12.35 -5.67 -7.65
C PRO A 156 12.62 -6.11 -6.20
N ALA A 157 11.94 -5.53 -5.22
CA ALA A 157 12.08 -5.94 -3.83
C ALA A 157 11.56 -7.36 -3.61
N LEU A 158 10.40 -7.71 -4.20
CA LEU A 158 9.86 -9.07 -4.12
C LEU A 158 10.80 -10.09 -4.77
N GLN A 159 11.40 -9.73 -5.91
CA GLN A 159 12.41 -10.55 -6.57
C GLN A 159 13.62 -10.79 -5.66
N MET A 160 14.12 -9.75 -4.98
CA MET A 160 15.25 -9.89 -4.05
C MET A 160 14.90 -10.76 -2.85
N ILE A 161 13.69 -10.63 -2.29
CA ILE A 161 13.22 -11.52 -1.21
C ILE A 161 13.23 -12.97 -1.71
N ARG A 162 12.60 -13.25 -2.86
CA ARG A 162 12.57 -14.61 -3.46
C ARG A 162 13.95 -15.20 -3.74
N ALA A 163 14.93 -14.36 -4.08
CA ALA A 163 16.27 -14.80 -4.46
C ALA A 163 17.20 -15.04 -3.27
N HIS A 164 16.96 -14.36 -2.15
CA HIS A 164 17.92 -14.29 -1.03
C HIS A 164 17.35 -14.78 0.30
N THR A 165 16.07 -15.14 0.37
CA THR A 165 15.43 -15.61 1.61
C THR A 165 14.42 -16.73 1.33
N ASP A 166 14.11 -17.50 2.38
CA ASP A 166 13.03 -18.49 2.35
C ASP A 166 11.65 -17.90 2.72
N VAL A 167 11.57 -16.56 2.85
CA VAL A 167 10.35 -15.88 3.29
C VAL A 167 9.25 -16.02 2.26
N ARG A 168 8.08 -16.42 2.73
CA ARG A 168 6.88 -16.45 1.89
C ARG A 168 6.39 -15.05 1.62
N ILE A 169 5.83 -14.86 0.43
CA ILE A 169 5.36 -13.56 -0.04
C ILE A 169 3.89 -13.69 -0.38
N GLY A 170 3.07 -12.92 0.32
CA GLY A 170 1.67 -12.72 0.03
C GLY A 170 1.42 -11.32 -0.49
N VAL A 171 0.61 -11.18 -1.53
CA VAL A 171 0.21 -9.87 -2.05
C VAL A 171 -1.30 -9.69 -1.94
N VAL A 172 -1.71 -8.63 -1.26
CA VAL A 172 -3.12 -8.23 -1.15
C VAL A 172 -3.33 -6.97 -1.97
N VAL A 173 -4.16 -7.07 -3.01
CA VAL A 173 -4.51 -5.92 -3.85
C VAL A 173 -5.70 -5.20 -3.22
N PRO A 174 -5.57 -3.91 -2.82
CA PRO A 174 -6.61 -3.18 -2.11
C PRO A 174 -7.73 -2.69 -3.05
N THR A 175 -8.50 -3.62 -3.62
CA THR A 175 -9.64 -3.35 -4.52
C THR A 175 -10.90 -4.06 -4.02
N SER A 176 -12.09 -3.55 -4.38
CA SER A 176 -13.40 -4.15 -4.07
C SER A 176 -13.89 -5.11 -5.17
N GLY A 177 -12.99 -5.57 -6.05
CA GLY A 177 -13.28 -6.53 -7.12
C GLY A 177 -13.89 -5.94 -8.40
N GLN A 178 -14.27 -4.66 -8.42
CA GLN A 178 -15.03 -4.10 -9.55
C GLN A 178 -14.23 -3.34 -10.61
N ASN A 179 -12.95 -2.96 -10.40
CA ASN A 179 -12.34 -1.96 -11.30
C ASN A 179 -10.83 -2.04 -11.59
N ARG A 180 -10.08 -3.00 -11.04
CA ARG A 180 -8.62 -3.15 -11.34
C ARG A 180 -8.21 -4.61 -11.20
N SER A 181 -7.82 -5.24 -12.29
CA SER A 181 -7.08 -6.51 -12.22
C SER A 181 -5.71 -6.26 -11.60
N ALA A 182 -5.25 -7.21 -10.79
CA ALA A 182 -3.90 -7.18 -10.24
C ALA A 182 -2.89 -7.17 -11.41
N ASN A 183 -1.90 -6.28 -11.37
CA ASN A 183 -0.91 -6.18 -12.43
C ASN A 183 -0.07 -7.48 -12.49
N THR A 184 0.09 -8.05 -13.68
CA THR A 184 0.66 -9.40 -13.89
C THR A 184 2.09 -9.51 -13.35
N ASP A 185 2.87 -8.43 -13.45
CA ASP A 185 4.27 -8.41 -12.99
C ASP A 185 4.41 -8.49 -11.46
N LEU A 186 3.44 -7.94 -10.72
CA LEU A 186 3.40 -8.00 -9.25
C LEU A 186 3.20 -9.44 -8.74
N ILE A 187 2.46 -10.24 -9.51
CA ILE A 187 2.04 -11.59 -9.14
C ILE A 187 3.18 -12.59 -9.30
N LYS A 188 4.11 -12.34 -10.23
CA LYS A 188 5.17 -13.29 -10.59
C LYS A 188 6.02 -13.74 -9.39
N PHE A 189 6.25 -12.86 -8.43
CA PHE A 189 7.10 -13.13 -7.26
C PHE A 189 6.31 -13.48 -6.00
N ALA A 190 4.99 -13.37 -6.03
CA ALA A 190 4.12 -13.71 -4.91
C ALA A 190 3.86 -15.22 -4.88
N HIS A 191 3.88 -15.82 -3.69
CA HIS A 191 3.49 -17.23 -3.49
C HIS A 191 1.97 -17.39 -3.51
N TRP A 192 1.26 -16.35 -3.11
CA TRP A 192 -0.19 -16.24 -3.23
C TRP A 192 -0.59 -14.78 -3.39
N LYS A 193 -1.76 -14.59 -3.98
CA LYS A 193 -2.37 -13.28 -4.14
C LYS A 193 -3.80 -13.29 -3.63
N ARG A 194 -4.23 -12.15 -3.14
CA ARG A 194 -5.63 -11.86 -2.86
C ARG A 194 -6.03 -10.62 -3.65
N GLU A 195 -7.02 -10.79 -4.52
CA GLU A 195 -7.38 -9.77 -5.52
C GLU A 195 -8.52 -8.86 -5.08
N HIS A 196 -9.12 -9.07 -3.91
CA HIS A 196 -10.15 -8.18 -3.39
C HIS A 196 -10.27 -8.25 -1.87
N ILE A 197 -10.82 -7.18 -1.31
CA ILE A 197 -11.27 -7.08 0.08
C ILE A 197 -12.75 -6.69 0.06
N ASN A 198 -13.57 -7.47 0.75
CA ASN A 198 -15.02 -7.40 0.69
C ASN A 198 -15.53 -6.31 1.65
N SER A 199 -16.68 -5.70 1.36
CA SER A 199 -17.25 -4.65 2.23
C SER A 199 -17.52 -5.12 3.66
N GLY A 200 -17.90 -6.39 3.86
CA GLY A 200 -18.08 -6.96 5.19
C GLY A 200 -16.79 -7.05 6.01
N GLU A 201 -15.64 -7.23 5.35
CA GLU A 201 -14.33 -7.26 6.01
C GLU A 201 -13.81 -5.85 6.30
N LEU A 202 -14.13 -4.89 5.42
CA LEU A 202 -13.82 -3.47 5.63
C LEU A 202 -14.66 -2.82 6.74
N ALA A 203 -15.77 -3.45 7.11
CA ALA A 203 -16.68 -3.00 8.16
C ALA A 203 -16.33 -3.55 9.56
N ALA A 204 -15.29 -4.39 9.64
CA ALA A 204 -14.89 -5.10 10.86
C ALA A 204 -14.16 -4.24 11.89
#